data_AF-A0AAD7GEN0-F1
#
_entry.id   AF-A0AAD7GEN0-F1
#
_cell.length_a   1.000
_cell.length_b   1.000
_cell.length_c   1.000
_cell.angle_alpha   90.00
_cell.angle_beta   90.00
_cell.angle_gamma   90.00
#
_symmetry.space_group_name_H-M   'P 1'
#
loop_
_entity.id
_entity.type
_entity.pdbx_description
1 polymer ?
#
loop_
_entity_poly.entity_id
_entity_poly.type
_entity_poly.pdbx_seq_one_letter_code
_entity_poly.pdbx_strand_id
1 'polypeptide(L)'
;MVQREAAPRFLPGFIQVVPNGSQGSPLALAASADLWIRIVRDLEAAGKPVPPPTVWNRFVDIYSESITSYRGSQSALQRAMTTQSKFGLASSNDAVPSVVQNHMKLPPHQLVQGAAGADDKQEVTDAKTAAVKDIAAAHSTTTKYLATLYRAQVEECRARVHVPTCADVFAKALNEYGERIITNAGDTDLTQWEACITLIKAAFALDLQSLKFEFTARLEREAESREAKANAVATANADAEMLDATKPIAQII
;
A
#
# COMPACT_ATOMS: atom_id res chain seq x y z
N MET A 1 23.70 28.20 -57.44
CA MET A 1 23.12 26.86 -57.66
C MET A 1 22.90 26.22 -56.31
N VAL A 2 21.64 26.02 -55.95
CA VAL A 2 21.18 25.43 -54.69
C VAL A 2 20.92 23.94 -54.97
N GLN A 3 21.47 23.04 -54.17
CA GLN A 3 20.77 21.79 -53.86
C GLN A 3 20.90 21.49 -52.36
N ARG A 4 19.73 21.56 -51.72
CA ARG A 4 19.42 21.09 -50.37
C ARG A 4 19.13 19.60 -50.47
N GLU A 5 19.79 18.79 -49.64
CA GLU A 5 19.34 17.45 -49.26
C GLU A 5 19.76 17.24 -47.80
N ALA A 6 19.05 16.54 -46.93
CA ALA A 6 17.64 16.27 -46.74
C ALA A 6 17.60 15.82 -45.27
N ALA A 7 16.88 16.54 -44.41
CA ALA A 7 16.79 16.17 -43.00
C ALA A 7 16.10 14.81 -42.86
N PRO A 8 16.60 13.88 -42.03
CA PRO A 8 15.89 12.63 -41.78
C PRO A 8 14.62 12.92 -40.97
N ARG A 9 13.48 12.77 -41.64
CA ARG A 9 12.15 12.68 -41.03
C ARG A 9 12.05 11.33 -40.30
N PHE A 10 12.23 11.32 -38.99
CA PHE A 10 11.84 10.17 -38.16
C PHE A 10 10.53 10.48 -37.40
N LEU A 11 9.45 10.01 -38.03
CA LEU A 11 8.20 9.46 -37.52
C LEU A 11 7.36 10.23 -36.46
N PRO A 12 6.15 10.70 -36.82
CA PRO A 12 5.08 10.99 -35.88
C PRO A 12 4.39 9.66 -35.51
N GLY A 13 4.76 9.09 -34.36
CA GLY A 13 4.16 7.81 -33.93
C GLY A 13 4.39 7.43 -32.48
N PHE A 14 5.14 8.22 -31.71
CA PHE A 14 5.25 8.02 -30.27
C PHE A 14 4.00 8.60 -29.60
N ILE A 15 3.43 7.81 -28.69
CA ILE A 15 2.22 8.09 -27.90
C ILE A 15 0.91 7.77 -28.63
N GLN A 16 0.63 6.48 -28.81
CA GLN A 16 -0.76 6.04 -28.69
C GLN A 16 -1.12 6.04 -27.21
N VAL A 17 -1.88 7.06 -26.81
CA VAL A 17 -2.58 7.13 -25.52
C VAL A 17 -3.52 5.93 -25.44
N VAL A 18 -3.19 4.95 -24.59
CA VAL A 18 -4.15 3.90 -24.22
C VAL A 18 -5.18 4.52 -23.27
N PRO A 19 -6.49 4.46 -23.59
CA PRO A 19 -7.50 5.04 -22.73
C PRO A 19 -7.90 4.08 -21.61
N ASN A 20 -8.19 4.68 -20.45
CA ASN A 20 -8.95 4.19 -19.31
C ASN A 20 -8.31 3.15 -18.38
N GLY A 21 -8.15 3.56 -17.12
CA GLY A 21 -8.09 2.60 -16.02
C GLY A 21 -7.55 3.08 -14.68
N SER A 22 -6.91 4.24 -14.56
CA SER A 22 -6.72 4.92 -13.27
C SER A 22 -6.21 6.33 -13.54
N GLN A 23 -6.87 7.34 -12.99
CA GLN A 23 -6.43 8.73 -13.14
C GLN A 23 -5.15 8.95 -12.33
N GLY A 24 -3.99 8.64 -12.93
CA GLY A 24 -2.79 9.41 -12.70
C GLY A 24 -2.93 10.76 -13.42
N SER A 25 -2.48 11.85 -12.80
CA SER A 25 -2.47 13.16 -13.44
C SER A 25 -1.79 13.09 -14.81
N PRO A 26 -2.41 13.59 -15.91
CA PRO A 26 -1.83 13.59 -17.26
C PRO A 26 -0.43 14.23 -17.33
N LEU A 27 -0.14 15.15 -16.40
CA LEU A 27 1.13 15.85 -16.27
C LEU A 27 2.29 14.92 -15.85
N ALA A 28 2.03 13.86 -15.08
CA ALA A 28 3.08 12.92 -14.65
C ALA A 28 3.56 12.02 -15.79
N LEU A 29 2.66 11.66 -16.72
CA LEU A 29 3.00 10.88 -17.92
C LEU A 29 3.73 11.71 -18.99
N ALA A 30 3.43 13.02 -19.10
CA ALA A 30 4.17 13.92 -19.99
C ALA A 30 5.59 14.21 -19.47
N ALA A 31 5.75 14.39 -18.16
CA ALA A 31 7.06 14.62 -17.54
C ALA A 31 8.02 13.43 -17.68
N SER A 32 7.50 12.19 -17.72
CA SER A 32 8.34 11.02 -17.95
C SER A 32 8.81 10.92 -19.41
N ALA A 33 7.97 11.27 -20.40
CA ALA A 33 8.35 11.23 -21.81
C ALA A 33 9.51 12.18 -22.15
N ASP A 34 9.49 13.41 -21.62
CA ASP A 34 10.58 14.38 -21.79
C ASP A 34 11.90 13.90 -21.15
N LEU A 35 11.80 13.17 -20.03
CA LEU A 35 12.94 12.59 -19.33
C LEU A 35 13.60 11.48 -20.15
N TRP A 36 12.82 10.57 -20.73
CA TRP A 36 13.33 9.50 -21.59
C TRP A 36 14.01 10.07 -22.84
N ILE A 37 13.42 11.07 -23.49
CA ILE A 37 14.01 11.75 -24.65
C ILE A 37 15.34 12.42 -24.28
N ARG A 38 15.40 13.04 -23.09
CA ARG A 38 16.62 13.67 -22.61
C ARG A 38 17.74 12.65 -22.34
N ILE A 39 17.42 11.52 -21.71
CA ILE A 39 18.40 10.44 -21.47
C ILE A 39 19.02 9.97 -22.79
N VAL A 40 18.20 9.75 -23.83
CA VAL A 40 18.71 9.38 -25.17
C VAL A 40 19.66 10.44 -25.71
N ARG A 41 19.23 11.71 -25.72
CA ARG A 41 20.05 12.81 -26.24
C ARG A 41 21.37 12.97 -25.47
N ASP A 42 21.34 12.84 -24.15
CA ASP A 42 22.52 12.98 -23.30
C ASP A 42 23.52 11.83 -23.55
N LEU A 43 23.02 10.60 -23.77
CA LEU A 43 23.85 9.44 -24.12
C LEU A 43 24.43 9.56 -25.53
N GLU A 44 23.62 9.97 -26.51
CA GLU A 44 24.07 10.21 -27.89
C GLU A 44 25.15 11.31 -27.93
N ALA A 45 24.94 12.41 -27.22
CA ALA A 45 25.92 13.50 -27.10
C ALA A 45 27.22 13.05 -26.43
N ALA A 46 27.15 12.10 -25.49
CA ALA A 46 28.30 11.50 -24.82
C ALA A 46 28.97 10.36 -25.61
N GLY A 47 28.46 10.02 -26.80
CA GLY A 47 28.96 8.89 -27.61
C GLY A 47 28.79 7.53 -26.94
N LYS A 48 27.83 7.41 -26.02
CA LYS A 48 27.54 6.16 -25.30
C LYS A 48 26.56 5.30 -26.10
N PRO A 49 26.62 3.96 -25.98
CA PRO A 49 25.69 3.08 -26.68
C PRO A 49 24.27 3.34 -26.19
N VAL A 50 23.34 3.52 -27.14
CA VAL A 50 21.91 3.64 -26.87
C VAL A 50 21.23 2.34 -27.32
N PRO A 51 20.33 1.76 -26.51
CA PRO A 51 19.58 0.59 -26.92
C PRO A 51 18.78 0.84 -28.21
N PRO A 52 18.61 -0.17 -29.08
CA PRO A 52 17.77 -0.03 -30.26
C PRO A 52 16.30 0.21 -29.85
N PRO A 53 15.46 0.81 -30.72
CA PRO A 53 14.10 1.20 -30.37
C PRO A 53 13.23 0.08 -29.78
N THR A 54 13.44 -1.17 -30.21
CA THR A 54 12.71 -2.33 -29.69
C THR A 54 13.05 -2.65 -28.24
N VAL A 55 14.32 -2.54 -27.85
CA VAL A 55 14.78 -2.70 -26.47
C VAL A 55 14.32 -1.52 -25.63
N TRP A 56 14.42 -0.32 -26.20
CA TRP A 56 13.97 0.91 -25.55
C TRP A 56 12.48 0.87 -25.18
N ASN A 57 11.62 0.46 -26.11
CA ASN A 57 10.19 0.31 -25.84
C ASN A 57 9.93 -0.68 -24.69
N ARG A 58 10.68 -1.79 -24.65
CA ARG A 58 10.54 -2.74 -23.54
C ARG A 58 11.02 -2.18 -22.21
N PHE A 59 12.05 -1.35 -22.19
CA PHE A 59 12.48 -0.64 -20.97
C PHE A 59 11.37 0.29 -20.45
N VAL A 60 10.68 1.00 -21.35
CA VAL A 60 9.52 1.84 -21.00
C VAL A 60 8.35 1.01 -20.45
N ASP A 61 8.09 -0.18 -21.01
CA ASP A 61 7.07 -1.09 -20.49
C ASP A 61 7.42 -1.55 -19.06
N ILE A 62 8.66 -2.03 -18.83
CA ILE A 62 9.13 -2.46 -17.51
C ILE A 62 9.03 -1.32 -16.50
N TYR A 63 9.34 -0.09 -16.91
CA TYR A 63 9.18 1.10 -16.09
C TYR A 63 7.73 1.32 -15.68
N SER A 64 6.81 1.27 -16.65
CA SER A 64 5.38 1.49 -16.44
C SER A 64 4.76 0.41 -15.55
N GLU A 65 5.12 -0.85 -15.78
CA GLU A 65 4.77 -2.02 -14.95
C GLU A 65 5.28 -1.81 -13.51
N SER A 66 6.52 -1.33 -13.35
CA SER A 66 7.14 -1.09 -12.03
C SER A 66 6.50 0.06 -11.26
N ILE A 67 6.17 1.18 -11.93
CA ILE A 67 5.40 2.29 -11.33
C ILE A 67 4.03 1.80 -10.85
N THR A 68 3.34 1.01 -11.69
CA THR A 68 2.02 0.46 -11.35
C THR A 68 2.10 -0.47 -10.14
N SER A 69 3.09 -1.36 -10.11
CA SER A 69 3.37 -2.25 -8.97
C SER A 69 3.69 -1.47 -7.69
N TYR A 70 4.46 -0.39 -7.78
CA TYR A 70 4.77 0.47 -6.65
C TYR A 70 3.51 1.14 -6.07
N ARG A 71 2.63 1.70 -6.92
CA ARG A 71 1.34 2.27 -6.49
C ARG A 71 0.42 1.23 -5.86
N GLY A 72 0.41 0.01 -6.40
CA GLY A 72 -0.29 -1.13 -5.81
C GLY A 72 0.21 -1.45 -4.40
N SER A 73 1.54 -1.41 -4.21
CA SER A 73 2.19 -1.63 -2.91
C SER A 73 1.88 -0.51 -1.91
N GLN A 74 1.85 0.76 -2.35
CA GLN A 74 1.40 1.89 -1.52
C GLN A 74 -0.05 1.71 -1.04
N SER A 75 -0.94 1.27 -1.95
CA SER A 75 -2.34 0.98 -1.61
C SER A 75 -2.47 -0.18 -0.60
N ALA A 76 -1.64 -1.22 -0.74
CA ALA A 76 -1.58 -2.31 0.22
C ALA A 76 -1.10 -1.85 1.60
N LEU A 77 -0.07 -1.00 1.65
CA LEU A 77 0.42 -0.40 2.89
C LEU A 77 -0.66 0.44 3.60
N GLN A 78 -1.39 1.29 2.86
CA GLN A 78 -2.49 2.08 3.44
C GLN A 78 -3.58 1.19 4.06
N ARG A 79 -3.94 0.08 3.40
CA ARG A 79 -4.90 -0.89 3.93
C ARG A 79 -4.37 -1.60 5.17
N ALA A 80 -3.10 -2.02 5.17
CA ALA A 80 -2.46 -2.67 6.31
C ALA A 80 -2.43 -1.72 7.53
N MET A 81 -1.98 -0.48 7.34
CA MET A 81 -1.97 0.54 8.41
C MET A 81 -3.37 0.84 8.95
N THR A 82 -4.36 0.95 8.07
CA THR A 82 -5.76 1.17 8.48
C THR A 82 -6.30 -0.02 9.28
N THR A 83 -5.99 -1.25 8.86
CA THR A 83 -6.41 -2.47 9.55
C THR A 83 -5.78 -2.56 10.94
N GLN A 84 -4.47 -2.31 11.04
CA GLN A 84 -3.75 -2.25 12.31
C GLN A 84 -4.32 -1.19 13.24
N SER A 85 -4.59 0.02 12.73
CA SER A 85 -5.16 1.12 13.52
C SER A 85 -6.56 0.78 14.04
N LYS A 86 -7.44 0.25 13.19
CA LYS A 86 -8.79 -0.20 13.59
C LYS A 86 -8.73 -1.32 14.64
N PHE A 87 -7.82 -2.27 14.46
CA PHE A 87 -7.63 -3.34 15.42
C PHE A 87 -7.12 -2.80 16.77
N GLY A 88 -6.13 -1.90 16.74
CA GLY A 88 -5.59 -1.24 17.94
C GLY A 88 -6.66 -0.50 18.73
N LEU A 89 -7.51 0.29 18.04
CA LEU A 89 -8.66 0.96 18.65
C LEU A 89 -9.67 -0.04 19.24
N ALA A 90 -10.01 -1.09 18.51
CA ALA A 90 -10.95 -2.11 18.98
C ALA A 90 -10.42 -2.95 20.16
N SER A 91 -9.09 -3.06 20.29
CA SER A 91 -8.42 -3.74 21.40
C SER A 91 -8.11 -2.82 22.59
N SER A 92 -8.41 -1.52 22.49
CA SER A 92 -8.23 -0.57 23.59
C SER A 92 -9.29 -0.78 24.68
N ASN A 93 -8.99 -0.39 25.91
CA ASN A 93 -9.88 -0.51 27.09
C ASN A 93 -10.27 -1.96 27.46
N ASP A 94 -9.35 -2.92 27.31
CA ASP A 94 -9.57 -4.35 27.59
C ASP A 94 -10.75 -5.00 26.82
N ALA A 95 -11.24 -4.32 25.78
CA ALA A 95 -12.29 -4.84 24.92
C ALA A 95 -11.72 -5.93 24.00
N VAL A 96 -12.44 -7.05 23.89
CA VAL A 96 -12.13 -8.10 22.91
C VAL A 96 -12.61 -7.62 21.53
N PRO A 97 -11.72 -7.47 20.53
CA PRO A 97 -12.13 -7.02 19.20
C PRO A 97 -13.19 -7.95 18.60
N SER A 98 -14.15 -7.38 17.88
CA SER A 98 -15.26 -8.14 17.28
C SER A 98 -14.78 -9.29 16.37
N VAL A 99 -13.64 -9.15 15.70
CA VAL A 99 -13.03 -10.22 14.91
C VAL A 99 -12.68 -11.44 15.78
N VAL A 100 -12.16 -11.22 16.99
CA VAL A 100 -11.83 -12.29 17.95
C VAL A 100 -13.11 -12.88 18.53
N GLN A 101 -14.09 -12.04 18.91
CA GLN A 101 -15.38 -12.49 19.44
C GLN A 101 -16.17 -13.33 18.42
N ASN A 102 -16.11 -12.97 17.14
CA ASN A 102 -16.85 -13.66 16.09
C ASN A 102 -16.27 -15.03 15.74
N HIS A 103 -14.95 -15.20 15.86
CA HIS A 103 -14.26 -16.45 15.55
C HIS A 103 -14.08 -17.36 16.76
N MET A 104 -14.10 -16.83 17.98
CA MET A 104 -13.99 -17.61 19.21
C MET A 104 -15.26 -17.48 20.05
N LYS A 105 -16.35 -18.08 19.54
CA LYS A 105 -17.62 -18.16 20.26
C LYS A 105 -17.62 -19.39 21.16
N LEU A 106 -18.18 -19.24 22.36
CA LEU A 106 -18.64 -20.38 23.15
C LEU A 106 -19.54 -21.25 22.25
N PRO A 107 -19.38 -22.58 22.26
CA PRO A 107 -20.48 -23.45 21.84
C PRO A 107 -21.74 -23.00 22.57
N PRO A 108 -22.92 -22.98 21.93
CA PRO A 108 -24.15 -22.73 22.64
C PRO A 108 -24.29 -23.85 23.68
N HIS A 109 -23.86 -23.59 24.91
CA HIS A 109 -24.08 -24.49 26.03
C HIS A 109 -25.57 -24.48 26.29
N GLN A 110 -26.30 -25.34 25.59
CA GLN A 110 -27.54 -25.89 26.11
C GLN A 110 -27.12 -26.73 27.31
N LEU A 111 -26.91 -26.06 28.45
CA LEU A 111 -26.83 -26.73 29.73
C LEU A 111 -28.15 -27.48 29.86
N VAL A 112 -28.08 -28.80 29.67
CA VAL A 112 -29.22 -29.70 29.71
C VAL A 112 -29.96 -29.40 31.01
N GLN A 113 -31.22 -28.97 30.91
CA GLN A 113 -32.09 -28.61 32.05
C GLN A 113 -32.41 -29.82 32.97
N GLY A 114 -31.62 -30.88 32.94
CA GLY A 114 -31.83 -32.15 33.63
C GLY A 114 -31.02 -32.35 34.91
N ALA A 115 -30.29 -31.35 35.41
CA ALA A 115 -29.59 -31.43 36.69
C ALA A 115 -30.60 -31.46 37.85
N ALA A 116 -30.90 -32.66 38.35
CA ALA A 116 -31.91 -32.92 39.37
C ALA A 116 -31.40 -32.67 40.81
N GLY A 117 -30.08 -32.59 41.02
CA GLY A 117 -29.45 -32.36 42.33
C GLY A 117 -28.84 -30.96 42.52
N ALA A 118 -28.65 -30.54 43.79
CA ALA A 118 -27.92 -29.31 44.13
C ALA A 118 -26.42 -29.41 43.79
N ASP A 119 -25.83 -30.59 43.94
CA ASP A 119 -24.42 -30.86 43.60
C ASP A 119 -24.19 -30.79 42.08
N ASP A 120 -25.09 -31.34 41.27
CA ASP A 120 -25.03 -31.25 39.80
C ASP A 120 -25.10 -29.79 39.31
N LYS A 121 -25.84 -28.93 40.01
CA LYS A 121 -25.93 -27.49 39.68
C LYS A 121 -24.65 -26.75 40.01
N GLN A 122 -23.98 -27.11 41.11
CA GLN A 122 -22.71 -26.50 41.49
C GLN A 122 -21.60 -26.91 40.50
N GLU A 123 -21.52 -28.20 40.16
CA GLU A 123 -20.54 -28.72 39.20
C GLU A 123 -20.72 -28.10 37.80
N VAL A 124 -21.97 -27.93 37.35
CA VAL A 124 -22.28 -27.22 36.10
C VAL A 124 -21.89 -25.74 36.15
N THR A 125 -22.07 -25.08 37.29
CA THR A 125 -21.71 -23.67 37.48
C THR A 125 -20.19 -23.48 37.52
N ASP A 126 -19.47 -24.39 38.16
CA ASP A 126 -18.01 -24.39 38.23
C ASP A 126 -17.41 -24.68 36.84
N ALA A 127 -17.95 -25.66 36.11
CA ALA A 127 -17.55 -25.97 34.73
C ALA A 127 -17.81 -24.77 33.79
N LYS A 128 -18.96 -24.10 33.93
CA LYS A 128 -19.26 -22.88 33.16
C LYS A 128 -18.27 -21.76 33.49
N THR A 129 -17.93 -21.58 34.77
CA THR A 129 -17.00 -20.54 35.22
C THR A 129 -15.59 -20.82 34.70
N ALA A 130 -15.13 -22.07 34.74
CA ALA A 130 -13.88 -22.50 34.15
C ALA A 130 -13.85 -22.26 32.63
N ALA A 131 -14.90 -22.66 31.91
CA ALA A 131 -15.00 -22.44 30.46
C ALA A 131 -14.98 -20.95 30.08
N VAL A 132 -15.68 -20.09 30.83
CA VAL A 132 -15.65 -18.63 30.62
C VAL A 132 -14.24 -18.06 30.85
N LYS A 133 -13.54 -18.52 31.89
CA LYS A 133 -12.18 -18.10 32.20
C LYS A 133 -11.18 -18.51 31.11
N ASP A 134 -11.26 -19.75 30.63
CA ASP A 134 -10.38 -20.26 29.58
C ASP A 134 -10.59 -19.51 28.26
N ILE A 135 -11.84 -19.15 27.94
CA ILE A 135 -12.16 -18.39 26.74
C ILE A 135 -11.70 -16.94 26.85
N ALA A 136 -11.82 -16.32 28.03
CA ALA A 136 -11.24 -14.99 28.25
C ALA A 136 -9.71 -15.00 28.09
N ALA A 137 -9.03 -16.03 28.61
CA ALA A 137 -7.59 -16.21 28.43
C ALA A 137 -7.22 -16.43 26.95
N ALA A 138 -8.02 -17.23 26.24
CA ALA A 138 -7.86 -17.45 24.81
C ALA A 138 -8.10 -16.15 24.01
N HIS A 139 -9.14 -15.35 24.32
CA HIS A 139 -9.41 -14.05 23.69
C HIS A 139 -8.23 -13.10 23.87
N SER A 140 -7.68 -13.01 25.08
CA SER A 140 -6.50 -12.19 25.37
C SER A 140 -5.28 -12.63 24.55
N THR A 141 -5.02 -13.93 24.51
CA THR A 141 -3.88 -14.52 23.77
C THR A 141 -4.01 -14.27 22.26
N THR A 142 -5.18 -14.53 21.70
CA THR A 142 -5.49 -14.30 20.28
C THR A 142 -5.38 -12.82 19.92
N THR A 143 -5.84 -11.92 20.79
CA THR A 143 -5.73 -10.47 20.57
C THR A 143 -4.27 -10.03 20.49
N LYS A 144 -3.41 -10.51 21.40
CA LYS A 144 -1.96 -10.24 21.39
C LYS A 144 -1.27 -10.80 20.14
N TYR A 145 -1.64 -12.01 19.73
CA TYR A 145 -1.11 -12.64 18.52
C TYR A 145 -1.49 -11.85 17.26
N LEU A 146 -2.77 -11.50 17.09
CA LEU A 146 -3.24 -10.70 15.96
C LEU A 146 -2.60 -9.31 15.92
N ALA A 147 -2.43 -8.66 17.08
CA ALA A 147 -1.70 -7.39 17.16
C ALA A 147 -0.27 -7.50 16.60
N THR A 148 0.41 -8.61 16.91
CA THR A 148 1.77 -8.90 16.42
C THR A 148 1.77 -9.16 14.92
N LEU A 149 0.81 -9.94 14.41
CA LEU A 149 0.66 -10.20 12.98
C LEU A 149 0.40 -8.92 12.18
N TYR A 150 -0.53 -8.07 12.62
CA TYR A 150 -0.82 -6.82 11.91
C TYR A 150 0.38 -5.88 11.89
N ARG A 151 1.18 -5.85 12.97
CA ARG A 151 2.45 -5.11 12.98
C ARG A 151 3.44 -5.68 11.96
N ALA A 152 3.64 -6.99 11.93
CA ALA A 152 4.54 -7.63 10.96
C ALA A 152 4.09 -7.37 9.51
N GLN A 153 2.78 -7.44 9.24
CA GLN A 153 2.22 -7.16 7.92
C GLN A 153 2.49 -5.72 7.47
N VAL A 154 2.37 -4.74 8.38
CA VAL A 154 2.68 -3.34 8.08
C VAL A 154 4.17 -3.17 7.75
N GLU A 155 5.07 -3.78 8.50
CA GLU A 155 6.51 -3.72 8.22
C GLU A 155 6.87 -4.36 6.88
N GLU A 156 6.25 -5.51 6.54
CA GLU A 156 6.44 -6.12 5.22
C GLU A 156 5.96 -5.18 4.09
N CYS A 157 4.80 -4.54 4.27
CA CYS A 157 4.28 -3.57 3.30
C CYS A 157 5.18 -2.33 3.19
N ARG A 158 5.80 -1.88 4.29
CA ARG A 158 6.76 -0.77 4.29
C ARG A 158 8.01 -1.13 3.49
N ALA A 159 8.53 -2.34 3.65
CA ALA A 159 9.69 -2.82 2.89
C ALA A 159 9.41 -2.81 1.37
N ARG A 160 8.19 -3.20 0.95
CA ARG A 160 7.77 -3.21 -0.46
C ARG A 160 7.64 -1.83 -1.11
N VAL A 161 7.56 -0.75 -0.34
CA VAL A 161 7.56 0.64 -0.85
C VAL A 161 8.89 1.36 -0.62
N HIS A 162 9.94 0.62 -0.24
CA HIS A 162 11.27 1.17 -0.05
C HIS A 162 11.92 1.51 -1.40
N VAL A 163 12.09 2.81 -1.66
CA VAL A 163 12.53 3.34 -2.96
C VAL A 163 13.85 2.75 -3.45
N PRO A 164 14.94 2.71 -2.65
CA PRO A 164 16.21 2.13 -3.08
C PRO A 164 16.06 0.69 -3.57
N THR A 165 15.41 -0.17 -2.79
CA THR A 165 15.17 -1.57 -3.16
C THR A 165 14.34 -1.69 -4.44
N CYS A 166 13.28 -0.87 -4.59
CA CYS A 166 12.47 -0.89 -5.80
C CYS A 166 13.28 -0.47 -7.03
N ALA A 167 14.14 0.55 -6.90
CA ALA A 167 15.01 1.01 -7.98
C ALA A 167 16.08 -0.03 -8.34
N ASP A 168 16.63 -0.74 -7.34
CA ASP A 168 17.58 -1.83 -7.56
C ASP A 168 16.94 -3.03 -8.29
N VAL A 169 15.74 -3.44 -7.86
CA VAL A 169 14.98 -4.52 -8.52
C VAL A 169 14.64 -4.13 -9.96
N PHE A 170 14.22 -2.89 -10.19
CA PHE A 170 13.94 -2.37 -11.52
C PHE A 170 15.19 -2.39 -12.41
N ALA A 171 16.32 -1.86 -11.93
CA ALA A 171 17.58 -1.86 -12.68
C ALA A 171 18.05 -3.28 -13.01
N LYS A 172 17.88 -4.21 -12.06
CA LYS A 172 18.17 -5.63 -12.28
C LYS A 172 17.31 -6.21 -13.41
N ALA A 173 16.01 -5.91 -13.45
CA ALA A 173 15.12 -6.36 -14.52
C ALA A 173 15.51 -5.80 -15.90
N LEU A 174 15.98 -4.54 -15.96
CA LEU A 174 16.51 -3.95 -17.19
C LEU A 174 17.80 -4.63 -17.65
N ASN A 175 18.73 -4.89 -16.73
CA ASN A 175 19.99 -5.58 -17.01
C ASN A 175 19.72 -7.01 -17.50
N GLU A 176 18.89 -7.79 -16.79
CA GLU A 176 18.52 -9.16 -17.19
C GLU A 176 17.89 -9.21 -18.59
N TYR A 177 17.03 -8.23 -18.92
CA TYR A 177 16.49 -8.12 -20.27
C TYR A 177 17.57 -7.76 -21.29
N GLY A 178 18.41 -6.78 -20.96
CA GLY A 178 19.49 -6.29 -21.82
C GLY A 178 20.48 -7.40 -22.18
N GLU A 179 21.04 -8.06 -21.17
CA GLU A 179 21.97 -9.19 -21.29
C GLU A 179 21.40 -10.30 -22.18
N ARG A 180 20.11 -10.63 -22.00
CA ARG A 180 19.43 -11.63 -22.83
C ARG A 180 19.39 -11.24 -24.30
N ILE A 181 19.11 -9.97 -24.61
CA ILE A 181 19.08 -9.49 -26.00
C ILE A 181 20.47 -9.49 -26.62
N ILE A 182 21.47 -9.03 -25.86
CA ILE A 182 22.88 -8.98 -26.28
C ILE A 182 23.39 -10.38 -26.61
N THR A 183 23.15 -11.33 -25.69
CA THR A 183 23.50 -12.74 -25.87
C THR A 183 22.82 -13.33 -27.11
N ASN A 184 21.52 -13.06 -27.30
CA ASN A 184 20.77 -13.55 -28.46
C ASN A 184 21.25 -12.94 -29.79
N ALA A 185 21.80 -11.74 -29.76
CA ALA A 185 22.40 -11.08 -30.92
C ALA A 185 23.82 -11.61 -31.24
N GLY A 186 24.40 -12.44 -30.38
CA GLY A 186 25.74 -12.99 -30.54
C GLY A 186 26.86 -12.04 -30.12
N ASP A 187 26.54 -10.99 -29.36
CA ASP A 187 27.52 -10.04 -28.85
C ASP A 187 28.03 -10.48 -27.47
N THR A 188 29.26 -10.09 -27.13
CA THR A 188 29.97 -10.44 -25.90
C THR A 188 29.99 -9.33 -24.87
N ASP A 189 29.74 -8.07 -25.26
CA ASP A 189 29.70 -6.95 -24.31
C ASP A 189 28.32 -6.85 -23.63
N LEU A 190 28.16 -7.58 -22.53
CA LEU A 190 26.94 -7.56 -21.71
C LEU A 190 26.70 -6.20 -21.00
N THR A 191 27.72 -5.34 -20.95
CA THR A 191 27.69 -4.09 -20.18
C THR A 191 27.40 -2.85 -21.01
N GLN A 192 27.21 -3.00 -22.34
CA GLN A 192 27.06 -1.87 -23.26
C GLN A 192 25.95 -0.88 -22.89
N TRP A 193 24.90 -1.32 -22.18
CA TRP A 193 23.77 -0.48 -21.79
C TRP A 193 23.75 -0.09 -20.31
N GLU A 194 24.78 -0.42 -19.52
CA GLU A 194 24.82 -0.11 -18.08
C GLU A 194 24.71 1.40 -17.80
N ALA A 195 25.38 2.23 -18.60
CA ALA A 195 25.32 3.69 -18.47
C ALA A 195 23.89 4.21 -18.67
N CYS A 196 23.17 3.64 -19.65
CA CYS A 196 21.78 3.95 -19.92
C CYS A 196 20.88 3.52 -18.75
N ILE A 197 21.01 2.27 -18.31
CA ILE A 197 20.22 1.68 -17.22
C ILE A 197 20.44 2.45 -15.92
N THR A 198 21.65 2.92 -15.66
CA THR A 198 21.98 3.76 -14.49
C THR A 198 21.22 5.08 -14.50
N LEU A 199 21.16 5.77 -15.64
CA LEU A 199 20.40 7.03 -15.78
C LEU A 199 18.90 6.78 -15.61
N ILE A 200 18.37 5.73 -16.24
CA ILE A 200 16.96 5.35 -16.13
C ILE A 200 16.61 4.98 -14.68
N LYS A 201 17.49 4.25 -13.97
CA LYS A 201 17.32 3.93 -12.55
C LYS A 201 17.26 5.18 -11.69
N ALA A 202 18.15 6.14 -11.92
CA ALA A 202 18.17 7.40 -11.16
C ALA A 202 16.88 8.20 -11.39
N ALA A 203 16.44 8.30 -12.65
CA ALA A 203 15.15 8.87 -13.03
C ALA A 203 13.97 8.18 -12.32
N PHE A 204 13.91 6.85 -12.41
CA PHE A 204 12.88 6.05 -11.75
C PHE A 204 12.85 6.27 -10.24
N ALA A 205 14.01 6.34 -9.59
CA ALA A 205 14.10 6.60 -8.15
C ALA A 205 13.53 7.97 -7.76
N LEU A 206 13.75 9.01 -8.58
CA LEU A 206 13.16 10.34 -8.37
C LEU A 206 11.63 10.31 -8.49
N ASP A 207 11.11 9.61 -9.51
CA ASP A 207 9.66 9.42 -9.66
C ASP A 207 9.07 8.69 -8.46
N LEU A 208 9.71 7.60 -8.01
CA LEU A 208 9.26 6.87 -6.81
C LEU A 208 9.30 7.74 -5.54
N GLN A 209 10.29 8.63 -5.39
CA GLN A 209 10.34 9.59 -4.29
C GLN A 209 9.17 10.57 -4.35
N SER A 210 8.86 11.11 -5.54
CA SER A 210 7.70 11.98 -5.75
C SER A 210 6.40 11.26 -5.38
N LEU A 211 6.20 10.03 -5.84
CA LEU A 211 5.04 9.22 -5.50
C LEU A 211 4.94 8.91 -4.01
N LYS A 212 6.07 8.66 -3.34
CA LYS A 212 6.13 8.44 -1.90
C LYS A 212 5.74 9.70 -1.14
N PHE A 213 6.19 10.86 -1.58
CA PHE A 213 5.83 12.15 -1.00
C PHE A 213 4.33 12.41 -1.12
N GLU A 214 3.77 12.28 -2.33
CA GLU A 214 2.32 12.42 -2.56
C GLU A 214 1.49 11.47 -1.69
N PHE A 215 1.93 10.22 -1.57
CA PHE A 215 1.28 9.22 -0.73
C PHE A 215 1.30 9.63 0.76
N THR A 216 2.43 10.11 1.25
CA THR A 216 2.59 10.52 2.66
C THR A 216 1.72 11.76 2.95
N ALA A 217 1.77 12.76 2.08
CA ALA A 217 0.92 13.96 2.18
C ALA A 217 -0.57 13.62 2.15
N ARG A 218 -0.97 12.62 1.34
CA ARG A 218 -2.36 12.12 1.33
C ARG A 218 -2.73 11.48 2.67
N LEU A 219 -1.86 10.66 3.26
CA LEU A 219 -2.12 10.03 4.56
C LEU A 219 -2.27 11.07 5.68
N GLU A 220 -1.44 12.11 5.68
CA GLU A 220 -1.51 13.21 6.65
C GLU A 220 -2.84 13.95 6.55
N ARG A 221 -3.25 14.36 5.34
CA ARG A 221 -4.57 14.99 5.10
C ARG A 221 -5.73 14.10 5.52
N GLU A 222 -5.64 12.79 5.26
CA GLU A 222 -6.65 11.83 5.72
C GLU A 222 -6.69 11.72 7.24
N ALA A 223 -5.55 11.83 7.93
CA ALA A 223 -5.48 11.82 9.38
C ALA A 223 -6.08 13.10 9.99
N GLU A 224 -5.68 14.27 9.51
CA GLU A 224 -6.24 15.58 9.91
C GLU A 224 -7.76 15.61 9.72
N SER A 225 -8.26 15.11 8.59
CA SER A 225 -9.71 15.05 8.32
C SER A 225 -10.45 14.13 9.32
N ARG A 226 -9.84 13.02 9.74
CA ARG A 226 -10.43 12.12 10.74
C ARG A 226 -10.45 12.77 12.12
N GLU A 227 -9.38 13.46 12.50
CA GLU A 227 -9.28 14.17 13.77
C GLU A 227 -10.32 15.30 13.85
N ALA A 228 -10.44 16.11 12.80
CA ALA A 228 -11.46 17.16 12.72
C ALA A 228 -12.88 16.60 12.88
N LYS A 229 -13.19 15.46 12.25
CA LYS A 229 -14.48 14.78 12.41
C LYS A 229 -14.69 14.23 13.82
N ALA A 230 -13.67 13.63 14.42
CA ALA A 230 -13.75 13.13 15.79
C ALA A 230 -14.02 14.27 16.78
N ASN A 231 -13.33 15.41 16.63
CA ASN A 231 -13.54 16.60 17.44
C ASN A 231 -14.95 17.16 17.26
N ALA A 232 -15.45 17.24 16.03
CA ALA A 232 -16.82 17.69 15.77
C ALA A 232 -17.88 16.79 16.43
N VAL A 233 -17.68 15.47 16.41
CA VAL A 233 -18.58 14.52 17.11
C VAL A 233 -18.47 14.69 18.64
N ALA A 234 -17.26 14.86 19.17
CA ALA A 234 -17.06 15.09 20.60
C ALA A 234 -17.73 16.39 21.07
N THR A 235 -17.60 17.49 20.31
CA THR A 235 -18.32 18.74 20.57
C THR A 235 -19.82 18.55 20.50
N ALA A 236 -20.33 17.88 19.46
CA ALA A 236 -21.77 17.62 19.34
C ALA A 236 -22.32 16.76 20.49
N ASN A 237 -21.55 15.78 20.98
CA ASN A 237 -21.94 14.97 22.14
C ASN A 237 -21.95 15.80 23.43
N ALA A 238 -20.92 16.65 23.64
CA ALA A 238 -20.88 17.55 24.80
C ALA A 238 -22.04 18.56 24.78
N ASP A 239 -22.39 19.10 23.61
CA ASP A 239 -23.53 20.00 23.43
C ASP A 239 -24.87 19.27 23.70
N ALA A 240 -25.00 18.01 23.23
CA ALA A 240 -26.17 17.18 23.49
C ALA A 240 -26.32 16.84 24.99
N GLU A 241 -25.22 16.53 25.68
CA GLU A 241 -25.21 16.29 27.13
C GLU A 241 -25.57 17.55 27.92
N MET A 242 -25.10 18.74 27.50
CA MET A 242 -25.52 20.01 28.09
C MET A 242 -27.01 20.32 27.90
N LEU A 243 -27.57 20.01 26.72
CA LEU A 243 -29.00 20.16 26.44
C LEU A 243 -29.86 19.17 27.26
N ASP A 244 -29.35 17.96 27.53
CA ASP A 244 -30.04 16.98 28.38
C ASP A 244 -30.01 17.40 29.86
N ALA A 245 -28.87 17.91 30.34
CA ALA A 245 -28.69 18.42 31.70
C ALA A 245 -29.47 19.72 32.01
N THR A 246 -30.00 20.40 31.00
CA THR A 246 -30.81 21.63 31.13
C THR A 246 -32.30 21.41 30.98
N LYS A 247 -32.77 20.15 30.86
CA LYS A 247 -34.20 19.83 30.90
C LYS A 247 -34.79 20.21 32.27
N PRO A 248 -35.89 20.99 32.32
CA PRO A 248 -36.49 21.38 33.60
C PRO A 248 -37.02 20.14 34.35
N ILE A 249 -36.73 20.07 35.66
CA ILE A 249 -37.03 18.97 36.61
C ILE A 249 -38.54 18.65 36.77
N ALA A 250 -39.42 19.28 35.99
CA ALA A 250 -40.86 19.10 36.09
C ALA A 250 -41.37 17.93 35.21
N GLN A 251 -40.90 16.70 35.46
CA GLN A 251 -41.56 15.48 34.97
C GLN A 251 -41.11 14.19 35.69
N ILE A 252 -40.78 14.29 36.99
CA ILE A 252 -40.75 13.11 37.87
C ILE A 252 -41.99 13.22 38.77
N ILE A 253 -43.10 12.60 38.33
CA ILE A 253 -44.27 12.26 39.16
C ILE A 253 -44.46 10.75 39.04
#